data_AF-A0A1J3DNF6-F1
#
_entry.id   AF-A0A1J3DNF6-F1
#
_cell.length_a   1.000
_cell.length_b   1.000
_cell.length_c   1.000
_cell.angle_alpha   90.00
_cell.angle_beta   90.00
_cell.angle_gamma   90.00
#
_symmetry.space_group_name_H-M   'P 1'
#
loop_
_entity.id
_entity.type
_entity.pdbx_description
1 polymer ?
#
loop_
_entity_poly.entity_id
_entity_poly.type
_entity_poly.pdbx_seq_one_letter_code
_entity_poly.pdbx_strand_id
1 'polypeptide(L)'
;AISNGHGNYPLNASYKTADTLTFQDALGKSLEEICSIVPGGSLIFFPSYKLMEKLCTRWRETGQWSRLCLKKDLYVEPRGGAQEEFDSVLKDYYDSIRGKNRLIGRNRRAKKTGTVKTETQNDSKKGAAFLAVFRGKVSEGIDFSDDNARAVIIV
;
A
#
# COMPACT_ATOMS: atom_id res chain seq x y z
N ALA A 1 14.52 -8.37 12.02
CA ALA A 1 13.13 -8.02 12.39
C ALA A 1 13.12 -6.56 12.84
N ILE A 2 12.10 -5.79 12.43
CA ILE A 2 11.91 -4.41 12.93
C ILE A 2 11.11 -4.51 14.22
N SER A 3 11.75 -4.29 15.36
CA SER A 3 11.12 -4.47 16.69
C SER A 3 10.37 -3.23 17.16
N ASN A 4 10.76 -2.05 16.70
CA ASN A 4 10.16 -0.77 17.09
C ASN A 4 9.83 0.06 15.85
N GLY A 5 8.67 0.72 15.88
CA GLY A 5 8.19 1.62 14.84
C GLY A 5 8.48 3.07 15.16
N HIS A 6 7.77 3.96 14.47
CA HIS A 6 7.87 5.40 14.69
C HIS A 6 7.69 5.78 16.17
N GLY A 7 8.55 6.67 16.67
CA GLY A 7 8.55 7.08 18.08
C GLY A 7 9.04 5.98 19.04
N ASN A 8 9.76 4.97 18.54
CA ASN A 8 10.29 3.83 19.30
C ASN A 8 9.18 2.96 19.95
N TYR A 9 7.98 2.95 19.36
CA TYR A 9 6.88 2.13 19.86
C TYR A 9 7.09 0.65 19.48
N PRO A 10 6.99 -0.31 20.42
CA PRO A 10 7.15 -1.73 20.11
C PRO A 10 6.11 -2.23 19.11
N LEU A 11 6.58 -2.75 17.97
CA LEU A 11 5.71 -3.36 16.96
C LEU A 11 5.48 -4.82 17.33
N ASN A 12 4.46 -5.05 18.15
CA ASN A 12 4.03 -6.38 18.56
C ASN A 12 2.60 -6.64 18.08
N ALA A 13 2.44 -7.52 17.10
CA ALA A 13 1.13 -7.93 16.57
C ALA A 13 0.49 -9.10 17.33
N SER A 14 0.93 -9.39 18.57
CA SER A 14 0.31 -10.44 19.39
C SER A 14 -1.17 -10.17 19.64
N TYR A 15 -1.93 -11.23 19.97
CA TYR A 15 -3.35 -11.13 20.30
C TYR A 15 -3.68 -10.03 21.33
N LYS A 16 -2.78 -9.80 22.28
CA LYS A 16 -2.95 -8.79 23.35
C LYS A 16 -2.80 -7.35 22.85
N THR A 17 -2.03 -7.13 21.80
CA THR A 17 -1.54 -5.80 21.39
C THR A 17 -2.06 -5.36 20.03
N ALA A 18 -2.42 -6.31 19.14
CA ALA A 18 -2.94 -6.03 17.81
C ALA A 18 -4.23 -5.18 17.83
N ASP A 19 -5.02 -5.31 18.90
CA ASP A 19 -6.28 -4.58 19.08
C ASP A 19 -6.09 -3.18 19.66
N THR A 20 -4.88 -2.83 20.11
CA THR A 20 -4.58 -1.49 20.63
C THR A 20 -4.48 -0.48 19.49
N LEU A 21 -5.16 0.65 19.63
CA LEU A 21 -5.13 1.72 18.62
C LEU A 21 -3.70 2.26 18.42
N THR A 22 -2.90 2.29 19.49
CA THR A 22 -1.49 2.70 19.45
C THR A 22 -0.64 1.80 18.55
N PHE A 23 -0.83 0.48 18.64
CA PHE A 23 -0.16 -0.45 17.71
C PHE A 23 -0.61 -0.22 16.28
N GLN A 24 -1.90 -0.09 16.04
CA GLN A 24 -2.46 0.10 14.69
C GLN A 24 -1.91 1.38 14.05
N ASP A 25 -1.84 2.47 14.80
CA ASP A 25 -1.30 3.75 14.34
C ASP A 25 0.22 3.69 14.14
N ALA A 26 0.97 3.06 15.06
CA ALA A 26 2.41 2.90 14.96
C ALA A 26 2.82 2.04 13.75
N LEU A 27 2.08 0.95 13.49
CA LEU A 27 2.29 0.11 12.32
C LEU A 27 2.06 0.90 11.02
N GLY A 28 0.96 1.65 10.94
CA GLY A 28 0.65 2.47 9.76
C GLY A 28 1.73 3.51 9.45
N LYS A 29 2.25 4.19 10.48
CA LYS A 29 3.39 5.12 10.33
C LYS A 29 4.67 4.42 9.86
N SER A 30 4.95 3.25 10.41
CA SER A 30 6.13 2.46 10.01
C SER A 30 6.04 2.01 8.56
N LEU A 31 4.85 1.59 8.10
CA LEU A 31 4.60 1.28 6.70
C LEU A 31 4.78 2.51 5.80
N GLU A 32 4.35 3.69 6.24
CA GLU A 32 4.52 4.93 5.48
C GLU A 32 5.99 5.26 5.26
N GLU A 33 6.81 5.16 6.31
CA GLU A 33 8.26 5.37 6.24
C GLU A 33 8.92 4.38 5.26
N ILE A 34 8.59 3.09 5.37
CA ILE A 34 9.12 2.05 4.47
C ILE A 34 8.68 2.32 3.01
N CYS A 35 7.38 2.55 2.77
CA CYS A 35 6.83 2.82 1.45
C CYS A 35 7.37 4.12 0.82
N SER A 36 7.83 5.07 1.64
CA SER A 36 8.48 6.29 1.16
C SER A 36 9.87 6.06 0.58
N ILE A 37 10.55 4.97 0.98
CA ILE A 37 11.93 4.65 0.57
C ILE A 37 11.93 3.61 -0.55
N VAL A 38 11.09 2.57 -0.44
CA VAL A 38 11.06 1.44 -1.38
C VAL A 38 10.45 1.85 -2.73
N PRO A 39 11.16 1.77 -3.85
CA PRO A 39 10.59 1.96 -5.18
C PRO A 39 9.77 0.74 -5.63
N GLY A 40 8.99 0.86 -6.71
CA GLY A 40 8.25 -0.26 -7.31
C GLY A 40 7.15 -0.84 -6.42
N GLY A 41 7.01 -2.16 -6.42
CA GLY A 41 6.01 -2.92 -5.68
C GLY A 41 6.40 -3.23 -4.25
N SER A 42 5.43 -3.28 -3.35
CA SER A 42 5.60 -3.74 -1.97
C SER A 42 4.46 -4.69 -1.60
N LEU A 43 4.79 -5.88 -1.11
CA LEU A 43 3.79 -6.82 -0.60
C LEU A 43 3.74 -6.72 0.92
N ILE A 44 2.55 -6.56 1.49
CA ILE A 44 2.33 -6.42 2.93
C ILE A 44 1.41 -7.55 3.37
N PHE A 45 1.96 -8.57 4.00
CA PHE A 45 1.22 -9.75 4.42
C PHE A 45 0.73 -9.62 5.86
N PHE A 46 -0.56 -9.90 6.04
CA PHE A 46 -1.23 -9.96 7.33
C PHE A 46 -1.59 -11.41 7.70
N PRO A 47 -1.66 -11.74 9.00
CA PRO A 47 -2.00 -13.08 9.48
C PRO A 47 -3.47 -13.45 9.26
N SER A 48 -4.35 -12.49 9.04
CA SER A 48 -5.76 -12.74 8.73
C SER A 48 -6.43 -11.54 8.06
N TYR A 49 -7.47 -11.81 7.27
CA TYR A 49 -8.35 -10.78 6.71
C TYR A 49 -8.95 -9.88 7.79
N LYS A 50 -9.33 -10.46 8.95
CA LYS A 50 -9.90 -9.69 10.06
C LYS A 50 -8.94 -8.62 10.59
N LEU A 51 -7.65 -8.93 10.72
CA LEU A 51 -6.66 -7.95 11.16
C LEU A 51 -6.41 -6.90 10.07
N MET A 52 -6.26 -7.33 8.82
CA MET A 52 -6.08 -6.43 7.68
C MET A 52 -7.22 -5.42 7.57
N GLU A 53 -8.47 -5.88 7.58
CA GLU A 53 -9.68 -5.04 7.52
C GLU A 53 -9.72 -4.04 8.68
N LYS A 54 -9.42 -4.50 9.90
CA LYS A 54 -9.36 -3.64 11.10
C LYS A 54 -8.34 -2.51 10.94
N LEU A 55 -7.13 -2.83 10.49
CA LEU A 55 -6.07 -1.86 10.26
C LEU A 55 -6.44 -0.88 9.14
N CYS A 56 -6.99 -1.37 8.02
CA CYS A 56 -7.48 -0.54 6.93
C CYS A 56 -8.55 0.46 7.41
N THR A 57 -9.51 0.02 8.22
CA THR A 57 -10.54 0.88 8.80
C THR A 57 -9.91 1.96 9.68
N ARG A 58 -9.05 1.57 10.64
CA ARG A 58 -8.35 2.51 11.52
C ARG A 58 -7.53 3.55 10.74
N TRP A 59 -6.84 3.12 9.68
CA TRP A 59 -6.02 4.01 8.88
C TRP A 59 -6.84 4.98 8.04
N ARG A 60 -8.04 4.60 7.61
CA ARG A 60 -8.97 5.51 6.92
C ARG A 60 -9.51 6.57 7.87
N GLU A 61 -9.89 6.18 9.09
CA GLU A 61 -10.39 7.09 10.14
C GLU A 61 -9.33 8.12 10.58
N THR A 62 -8.07 7.72 10.67
CA THR A 62 -6.95 8.56 11.14
C THR A 62 -6.24 9.33 10.00
N GLY A 63 -6.68 9.16 8.76
CA GLY A 63 -6.04 9.70 7.56
C GLY A 63 -4.68 9.06 7.20
N GLN A 64 -4.23 8.04 7.94
CA GLN A 64 -3.01 7.28 7.64
C GLN A 64 -3.08 6.60 6.27
N TRP A 65 -4.28 6.12 5.88
CA TRP A 65 -4.51 5.52 4.57
C TRP A 65 -4.21 6.52 3.45
N SER A 66 -4.71 7.75 3.58
CA SER A 66 -4.46 8.81 2.59
C SER A 66 -2.97 9.15 2.50
N ARG A 67 -2.27 9.22 3.64
CA ARG A 67 -0.82 9.44 3.67
C ARG A 67 -0.05 8.34 2.95
N LEU A 68 -0.41 7.07 3.19
CA LEU A 68 0.15 5.93 2.46
C LEU A 68 -0.14 6.04 0.95
N CYS A 69 -1.37 6.39 0.57
CA CYS A 69 -1.77 6.57 -0.83
C CYS A 69 -1.04 7.71 -1.55
N LEU A 70 -0.50 8.69 -0.82
CA LEU A 70 0.40 9.71 -1.39
C LEU A 70 1.77 9.12 -1.75
N LYS A 71 2.20 8.05 -1.08
CA LYS A 71 3.50 7.40 -1.32
C LYS A 71 3.41 6.27 -2.33
N LYS A 72 2.38 5.40 -2.21
CA LYS A 72 2.11 4.26 -3.10
C LYS A 72 0.61 4.04 -3.29
N ASP A 73 0.21 3.64 -4.49
CA ASP A 73 -1.17 3.17 -4.70
C ASP A 73 -1.41 1.88 -3.90
N LEU A 74 -2.52 1.82 -3.16
CA LEU A 74 -2.81 0.69 -2.27
C LEU A 74 -3.87 -0.22 -2.89
N TYR A 75 -3.56 -1.51 -2.93
CA TYR A 75 -4.44 -2.58 -3.37
C TYR A 75 -4.66 -3.55 -2.21
N VAL A 76 -5.87 -4.07 -2.07
CA VAL A 76 -6.25 -4.95 -0.96
C VAL A 76 -6.77 -6.24 -1.53
N GLU A 77 -6.27 -7.35 -1.01
CA GLU A 77 -6.76 -8.67 -1.38
C GLU A 77 -8.25 -8.83 -1.05
N PRO A 78 -9.11 -9.18 -2.02
CA PRO A 78 -10.52 -9.44 -1.75
C PRO A 78 -10.71 -10.69 -0.90
N ARG A 79 -11.55 -10.60 0.13
CA ARG A 79 -11.83 -11.70 1.05
C ARG A 79 -12.95 -12.59 0.51
N GLY A 80 -12.57 -13.71 -0.10
CA GLY A 80 -13.54 -14.60 -0.72
C GLY A 80 -14.18 -13.93 -1.93
N GLY A 81 -14.24 -14.65 -3.05
CA GLY A 81 -14.66 -14.05 -4.30
C GLY A 81 -14.15 -14.87 -5.48
N ALA A 82 -14.75 -14.61 -6.64
CA ALA A 82 -14.33 -15.22 -7.89
C ALA A 82 -12.84 -14.95 -8.16
N GLN A 83 -12.19 -15.85 -8.91
CA GLN A 83 -10.81 -15.65 -9.33
C GLN A 83 -10.65 -14.34 -10.12
N GLU A 84 -11.64 -13.97 -10.91
CA GLU A 84 -11.66 -12.78 -11.76
C GLU A 84 -11.51 -11.46 -10.97
N GLU A 85 -12.15 -11.34 -9.80
CA GLU A 85 -12.03 -10.13 -8.96
C GLU A 85 -10.60 -9.97 -8.47
N PHE A 86 -10.00 -11.07 -8.00
CA PHE A 86 -8.62 -11.10 -7.57
C PHE A 86 -7.66 -10.74 -8.72
N ASP A 87 -7.84 -11.36 -9.89
CA ASP A 87 -7.01 -11.11 -11.07
C ASP A 87 -7.11 -9.65 -11.52
N SER A 88 -8.30 -9.04 -11.42
CA SER A 88 -8.50 -7.62 -11.73
C SER A 88 -7.68 -6.72 -10.79
N VAL A 89 -7.76 -6.95 -9.47
CA VAL A 89 -6.99 -6.17 -8.48
C VAL A 89 -5.49 -6.36 -8.68
N LEU A 90 -5.04 -7.58 -8.95
CA LEU A 90 -3.63 -7.90 -9.21
C LEU A 90 -3.13 -7.22 -10.50
N LYS A 91 -3.95 -7.21 -11.54
CA LYS A 91 -3.63 -6.51 -12.78
C LYS A 91 -3.48 -5.00 -12.55
N ASP A 92 -4.38 -4.39 -11.78
CA ASP A 92 -4.31 -2.96 -11.48
C ASP A 92 -3.06 -2.60 -10.66
N TYR A 93 -2.66 -3.48 -9.73
CA TYR A 93 -1.40 -3.37 -9.01
C TYR A 93 -0.19 -3.32 -9.97
N TYR A 94 -0.08 -4.28 -10.89
CA TYR A 94 1.00 -4.29 -11.89
C TYR A 94 0.97 -3.07 -12.81
N ASP A 95 -0.23 -2.65 -13.24
CA ASP A 95 -0.38 -1.50 -14.13
C ASP A 95 -0.05 -0.17 -13.41
N SER A 96 -0.29 -0.06 -12.10
CA SER A 96 0.16 1.08 -11.30
C SER A 96 1.69 1.15 -11.20
N ILE A 97 2.37 0.02 -10.92
CA ILE A 97 3.84 -0.05 -10.86
C ILE A 97 4.47 0.36 -12.20
N ARG A 98 3.90 -0.13 -13.31
CA ARG A 98 4.35 0.20 -14.67
C ARG A 98 3.99 1.63 -15.11
N GLY A 99 3.27 2.39 -14.28
CA GLY A 99 2.87 3.76 -14.54
C GLY A 99 1.74 3.92 -15.57
N LYS A 100 1.04 2.85 -15.95
CA LYS A 100 -0.06 2.93 -16.93
C LYS A 100 -1.26 3.72 -16.40
N ASN A 101 -1.53 3.66 -15.09
CA ASN A 101 -2.57 4.48 -14.46
C ASN A 101 -2.28 5.99 -14.48
N ARG A 102 -1.06 6.43 -14.80
CA ARG A 102 -0.72 7.86 -14.94
C ARG A 102 -1.17 8.46 -16.29
N LEU A 103 -1.51 7.63 -17.28
CA LEU A 103 -1.92 8.07 -18.62
C LEU A 103 -3.43 8.35 -18.73
N ILE A 104 -4.27 7.71 -17.92
CA ILE A 104 -5.74 7.82 -18.01
C ILE A 104 -6.25 9.18 -17.48
N GLY A 105 -5.44 9.91 -16.70
CA GLY A 105 -5.77 11.25 -16.19
C GLY A 105 -5.41 12.43 -17.10
N ARG A 106 -4.82 12.22 -18.30
CA ARG A 106 -4.31 13.33 -19.14
C ARG A 106 -5.30 13.95 -20.13
N ASN A 107 -6.55 13.48 -20.20
CA ASN A 107 -7.55 14.03 -21.12
C ASN A 107 -8.49 15.04 -20.46
N ARG A 108 -8.00 16.26 -20.17
CA ARG A 108 -8.81 17.50 -20.25
C ARG A 108 -7.94 18.68 -20.70
N ARG A 109 -7.95 18.93 -22.02
CA ARG A 109 -7.73 20.21 -22.73
C ARG A 109 -6.79 21.21 -22.04
N ALA A 110 -5.50 21.17 -22.40
CA ALA A 110 -4.61 22.31 -22.24
C ALA A 110 -4.98 23.40 -23.27
N LYS A 111 -5.81 24.37 -22.86
CA LYS A 111 -5.86 25.67 -23.54
C LYS A 111 -4.77 26.56 -22.93
N LYS A 112 -3.85 26.93 -23.79
CA LYS A 112 -2.64 27.73 -23.62
C LYS A 112 -2.94 29.11 -23.01
N THR A 113 -2.42 29.43 -21.82
CA THR A 113 -2.09 30.81 -21.37
C THR A 113 -1.25 30.81 -20.08
N GLY A 114 -0.05 31.41 -20.15
CA GLY A 114 0.53 32.30 -19.13
C GLY A 114 0.88 31.76 -17.73
N THR A 115 2.17 31.52 -17.51
CA THR A 115 2.97 31.99 -16.36
C THR A 115 2.42 31.83 -14.94
N VAL A 116 2.86 30.78 -14.21
CA VAL A 116 3.61 30.82 -12.94
C VAL A 116 4.28 29.44 -12.79
N LYS A 117 5.60 29.39 -12.72
CA LYS A 117 6.34 28.17 -12.33
C LYS A 117 6.25 28.05 -10.81
N THR A 118 5.12 27.57 -10.31
CA THR A 118 5.07 27.02 -8.95
C THR A 118 5.70 25.64 -9.05
N GLU A 119 6.80 25.45 -8.32
CA GLU A 119 7.46 24.17 -8.13
C GLU A 119 6.49 23.21 -7.43
N THR A 120 5.56 22.62 -8.18
CA THR A 120 4.84 21.43 -7.73
C THR A 120 5.90 20.34 -7.67
N GLN A 121 6.42 20.07 -6.48
CA GLN A 121 7.24 18.90 -6.22
C GLN A 121 6.47 17.69 -6.75
N ASN A 122 6.93 17.23 -7.90
CA ASN A 122 6.35 16.11 -8.62
C ASN A 122 6.89 14.87 -7.92
N ASP A 123 6.46 14.64 -6.67
CA ASP A 123 6.78 13.44 -5.90
C ASP A 123 6.01 12.31 -6.59
N SER A 124 6.61 11.80 -7.67
CA SER A 124 6.05 10.72 -8.45
C SER A 124 5.89 9.53 -7.51
N LYS A 125 4.63 9.14 -7.23
CA LYS A 125 4.31 7.94 -6.45
C LYS A 125 5.29 6.82 -6.77
N LYS A 126 5.93 6.25 -5.76
CA LYS A 126 7.06 5.33 -5.91
C LYS A 126 6.60 3.89 -6.21
N GLY A 127 5.51 3.74 -6.95
CA GLY A 127 4.88 2.45 -7.28
C GLY A 127 3.64 2.14 -6.43
N ALA A 128 3.42 0.86 -6.15
CA ALA A 128 2.20 0.35 -5.50
C ALA A 128 2.52 -0.58 -4.33
N ALA A 129 1.56 -0.74 -3.42
CA ALA A 129 1.60 -1.74 -2.37
C ALA A 129 0.36 -2.62 -2.40
N PHE A 130 0.56 -3.93 -2.19
CA PHE A 130 -0.50 -4.93 -2.14
C PHE A 130 -0.62 -5.45 -0.71
N LEU A 131 -1.76 -5.20 -0.07
CA LEU A 131 -2.11 -5.71 1.25
C LEU A 131 -2.73 -7.09 1.05
N ALA A 132 -2.01 -8.11 1.48
CA ALA A 132 -2.31 -9.52 1.26
C ALA A 132 -2.46 -10.27 2.58
N VAL A 133 -3.08 -11.45 2.53
CA VAL A 133 -3.23 -12.32 3.69
C VAL A 133 -2.45 -13.61 3.45
N PHE A 134 -1.79 -14.11 4.49
CA PHE A 134 -1.16 -15.43 4.41
C PHE A 134 -2.19 -16.51 4.12
N ARG A 135 -1.85 -17.43 3.21
CA ARG A 135 -2.77 -18.46 2.67
C ARG A 135 -3.94 -17.86 1.89
N GLY A 136 -3.85 -16.59 1.50
CA GLY A 136 -4.68 -16.00 0.46
C GLY A 136 -4.16 -16.33 -0.93
N LYS A 137 -4.89 -15.91 -1.96
CA LYS A 137 -4.56 -16.14 -3.37
C LYS A 137 -3.22 -15.52 -3.75
N VAL A 138 -2.86 -14.38 -3.14
CA VAL A 138 -1.53 -13.77 -3.35
C VAL A 138 -0.39 -14.72 -2.94
N SER A 139 -0.63 -15.57 -1.94
CA SER A 139 0.37 -16.50 -1.40
C SER A 139 0.45 -17.82 -2.18
N GLU A 140 -0.39 -18.04 -3.20
CA GLU A 140 -0.53 -19.32 -3.89
C GLU A 140 -0.06 -19.22 -5.36
N GLY A 141 1.19 -19.63 -5.62
CA GLY A 141 1.68 -19.86 -6.98
C GLY A 141 1.95 -18.62 -7.83
N ILE A 142 1.81 -17.41 -7.27
CA ILE A 142 2.13 -16.15 -7.97
C ILE A 142 3.60 -15.80 -7.76
N ASP A 143 4.30 -15.58 -8.87
CA ASP A 143 5.66 -15.08 -8.86
C ASP A 143 5.68 -13.56 -9.11
N PHE A 144 6.40 -12.82 -8.28
CA PHE A 144 6.54 -11.37 -8.37
C PHE A 144 7.96 -11.02 -8.80
N SER A 145 8.19 -10.86 -10.10
CA SER A 145 9.52 -10.54 -10.64
C SER A 145 9.86 -9.05 -10.58
N ASP A 146 11.16 -8.75 -10.57
CA ASP A 146 11.74 -7.42 -10.80
C ASP A 146 11.17 -6.31 -9.87
N ASP A 147 10.52 -5.32 -10.46
CA ASP A 147 9.94 -4.17 -9.78
C ASP A 147 8.58 -4.50 -9.13
N ASN A 148 8.04 -5.70 -9.31
CA ASN A 148 6.71 -6.05 -8.80
C ASN A 148 6.68 -6.39 -7.31
N ALA A 149 7.84 -6.64 -6.67
CA ALA A 149 7.95 -6.87 -5.23
C ALA A 149 9.35 -6.52 -4.71
N ARG A 150 9.66 -5.22 -4.67
CA ARG A 150 10.96 -4.70 -4.17
C ARG A 150 11.10 -4.79 -2.65
N ALA A 151 9.98 -4.94 -1.93
CA ALA A 151 9.96 -5.28 -0.52
C ALA A 151 8.78 -6.21 -0.21
N VAL A 152 9.01 -7.14 0.71
CA VAL A 152 7.98 -7.97 1.33
C VAL A 152 7.99 -7.67 2.83
N ILE A 153 6.85 -7.22 3.34
CA ILE A 153 6.64 -6.82 4.73
C ILE A 153 5.69 -7.84 5.34
N ILE A 154 6.08 -8.39 6.49
CA ILE A 154 5.31 -9.38 7.23
C ILE A 154 4.88 -8.75 8.56
N VAL A 155 3.57 -8.72 8.79
CA VAL A 155 2.93 -8.18 10.00
C VAL A 155 2.61 -9.31 10.97
#